data_AF-A0A7X7JEY0-F1
#
_entry.id   AF-A0A7X7JEY0-F1
#
_cell.length_a   1.000
_cell.length_b   1.000
_cell.length_c   1.000
_cell.angle_alpha   90.00
_cell.angle_beta   90.00
_cell.angle_gamma   90.00
#
_symmetry.space_group_name_H-M   'P 1'
#
loop_
_entity.id
_entity.type
_entity.pdbx_description
1 polymer ?
#
loop_
_entity_poly.entity_id
_entity_poly.type
_entity_poly.pdbx_seq_one_letter_code
_entity_poly.pdbx_strand_id
1 'polypeptide(L)'
;MTDNQQSLVRVEDGVLRIAVATAEHGTSLSPEGMRQGIDALRSAGPEIGAVLLVGEGANFCAGGNVRGFAAAEDRSAHLFDIANLFHDFIRALDAIAVPVVAAVHGWAAGAGMSIVLHADIAFAGPGTKLRAAYPSIGFTPDGGMSWTLPRVVGLARARELILTDAVISAEEGVRLGLLSRIVGDDEIQGEALRIARTLAHGPTAAYAGIHRLVNESVHRSLSEQMDAEAASISAASTTPTGIEGVDAFVEKRRPDWSLGANAAQQ
;
A
#
# COMPACT_ATOMS: atom_id res chain seq x y z
N MET A 1 -21.97 12.44 -24.94
CA MET A 1 -22.40 11.37 -24.01
C MET A 1 -21.46 11.49 -22.83
N THR A 2 -21.95 12.00 -21.71
CA THR A 2 -21.15 12.19 -20.49
C THR A 2 -20.84 10.83 -19.92
N ASP A 3 -19.62 10.36 -20.17
CA ASP A 3 -19.08 9.16 -19.56
C ASP A 3 -19.05 9.41 -18.04
N ASN A 4 -19.95 8.75 -17.32
CA ASN A 4 -20.05 8.86 -15.88
C ASN A 4 -18.90 8.04 -15.29
N GLN A 5 -17.67 8.50 -15.47
CA GLN A 5 -16.48 7.82 -14.96
C GLN A 5 -16.53 7.88 -13.45
N GLN A 6 -16.86 6.73 -12.87
CA GLN A 6 -16.91 6.55 -11.43
C GLN A 6 -15.50 6.78 -10.86
N SER A 7 -15.39 7.68 -9.87
CA SER A 7 -14.11 7.98 -9.23
C SER A 7 -13.46 6.70 -8.70
N LEU A 8 -12.20 6.48 -9.06
CA LEU A 8 -11.37 5.35 -8.62
C LEU A 8 -10.78 5.60 -7.23
N VAL A 9 -10.94 6.82 -6.72
CA VAL A 9 -10.61 7.21 -5.36
C VAL A 9 -11.87 7.60 -4.60
N ARG A 10 -11.98 7.16 -3.34
CA ARG A 10 -13.07 7.52 -2.43
C ARG A 10 -12.57 7.66 -1.01
N VAL A 11 -13.19 8.55 -0.26
CA VAL A 11 -13.00 8.67 1.19
C VAL A 11 -14.28 8.21 1.88
N GLU A 12 -14.15 7.24 2.78
CA GLU A 12 -15.27 6.74 3.60
C GLU A 12 -14.74 6.37 4.98
N ASP A 13 -15.37 6.90 6.03
CA ASP A 13 -15.00 6.64 7.45
C ASP A 13 -13.49 6.80 7.74
N GLY A 14 -12.89 7.90 7.25
CA GLY A 14 -11.46 8.20 7.42
C GLY A 14 -10.51 7.29 6.64
N VAL A 15 -11.04 6.45 5.74
CA VAL A 15 -10.23 5.58 4.86
C VAL A 15 -10.21 6.16 3.46
N LEU A 16 -9.00 6.42 2.93
CA LEU A 16 -8.76 6.75 1.54
C LEU A 16 -8.65 5.46 0.72
N ARG A 17 -9.72 5.07 0.04
CA ARG A 17 -9.77 3.91 -0.84
C ARG A 17 -9.31 4.27 -2.26
N ILE A 18 -8.32 3.55 -2.79
CA ILE A 18 -7.76 3.75 -4.14
C ILE A 18 -7.85 2.45 -4.93
N ALA A 19 -8.58 2.46 -6.04
CA ALA A 19 -8.60 1.36 -7.00
C ALA A 19 -7.38 1.44 -7.93
N VAL A 20 -6.44 0.51 -7.78
CA VAL A 20 -5.18 0.48 -8.55
C VAL A 20 -5.34 -0.16 -9.94
N ALA A 21 -6.40 -0.93 -10.14
CA ALA A 21 -6.78 -1.56 -11.40
C ALA A 21 -8.30 -1.61 -11.53
N THR A 22 -8.81 -1.59 -12.77
CA THR A 22 -10.24 -1.73 -13.09
C THR A 22 -10.54 -3.11 -13.68
N ALA A 23 -11.80 -3.48 -13.90
CA ALA A 23 -12.13 -4.75 -14.57
C ALA A 23 -11.70 -4.77 -16.06
N GLU A 24 -11.26 -3.63 -16.59
CA GLU A 24 -10.84 -3.48 -17.97
C GLU A 24 -9.47 -4.09 -18.23
N HIS A 25 -9.18 -4.41 -19.49
CA HIS A 25 -7.87 -4.86 -19.96
C HIS A 25 -7.24 -6.03 -19.17
N GLY A 26 -8.07 -6.90 -18.60
CA GLY A 26 -7.61 -8.04 -17.79
C GLY A 26 -7.18 -7.66 -16.38
N THR A 27 -7.71 -6.57 -15.85
CA THR A 27 -7.33 -6.01 -14.55
C THR A 27 -5.91 -5.46 -14.52
N SER A 28 -5.53 -4.76 -15.58
CA SER A 28 -4.26 -4.05 -15.63
C SER A 28 -4.28 -2.78 -14.76
N LEU A 29 -3.10 -2.34 -14.35
CA LEU A 29 -2.86 -1.08 -13.66
C LEU A 29 -3.59 0.07 -14.39
N SER A 30 -4.37 0.85 -13.65
CA SER A 30 -5.15 1.97 -14.20
C SER A 30 -4.33 3.27 -14.13
N PRO A 31 -3.91 3.88 -15.26
CA PRO A 31 -3.22 5.17 -15.24
C PRO A 31 -4.08 6.28 -14.61
N GLU A 32 -5.40 6.19 -14.77
CA GLU A 32 -6.33 7.13 -14.15
C GLU A 32 -6.41 6.93 -12.63
N GLY A 33 -6.44 5.67 -12.18
CA GLY A 33 -6.36 5.34 -10.75
C GLY A 33 -5.06 5.83 -10.12
N MET A 34 -3.94 5.75 -10.84
CA MET A 34 -2.66 6.31 -10.39
C MET A 34 -2.71 7.83 -10.28
N ARG A 35 -3.23 8.55 -11.27
CA ARG A 35 -3.35 10.02 -11.23
C ARG A 35 -4.23 10.49 -10.07
N GLN A 36 -5.46 9.98 -9.99
CA GLN A 36 -6.38 10.31 -8.90
C GLN A 36 -5.78 9.93 -7.55
N GLY A 37 -5.11 8.77 -7.47
CA GLY A 37 -4.44 8.30 -6.26
C GLY A 37 -3.29 9.21 -5.83
N ILE A 38 -2.43 9.66 -6.76
CA ILE A 38 -1.35 10.61 -6.47
C ILE A 38 -1.92 11.90 -5.89
N ASP A 39 -2.93 12.47 -6.55
CA ASP A 39 -3.55 13.72 -6.12
C ASP A 39 -4.17 13.57 -4.73
N ALA A 40 -4.89 12.47 -4.49
CA ALA A 40 -5.52 12.21 -3.20
C ALA A 40 -4.52 11.91 -2.08
N LEU A 41 -3.45 11.17 -2.34
CA LEU A 41 -2.39 10.91 -1.37
C LEU A 41 -1.65 12.20 -0.98
N ARG A 42 -1.35 13.06 -1.97
CA ARG A 42 -0.67 14.34 -1.72
C ARG A 42 -1.54 15.38 -1.03
N SER A 43 -2.86 15.28 -1.18
CA SER A 43 -3.83 16.20 -0.56
C SER A 43 -4.52 15.64 0.68
N ALA A 44 -4.18 14.42 1.11
CA ALA A 44 -4.76 13.78 2.28
C ALA A 44 -4.56 14.64 3.53
N GLY A 45 -5.67 15.08 4.12
CA GLY A 45 -5.65 15.85 5.35
C GLY A 45 -5.73 14.96 6.60
N PRO A 46 -5.85 15.59 7.79
CA PRO A 46 -5.92 14.87 9.07
C PRO A 46 -7.18 13.99 9.22
N GLU A 47 -8.18 14.15 8.35
CA GLU A 47 -9.36 13.30 8.29
C GLU A 47 -9.07 11.90 7.74
N ILE A 48 -7.96 11.72 7.02
CA ILE A 48 -7.53 10.41 6.52
C ILE A 48 -6.64 9.76 7.57
N GLY A 49 -7.06 8.60 8.07
CA GLY A 49 -6.31 7.84 9.06
C GLY A 49 -5.74 6.52 8.51
N ALA A 50 -6.14 6.09 7.32
CA ALA A 50 -5.58 4.93 6.62
C ALA A 50 -5.84 5.00 5.11
N VAL A 51 -5.00 4.30 4.32
CA VAL A 51 -5.20 4.06 2.88
C VAL A 51 -5.62 2.61 2.66
N LEU A 52 -6.55 2.38 1.74
CA LEU A 52 -6.96 1.05 1.30
C LEU A 52 -6.78 0.90 -0.22
N LEU A 53 -5.85 0.03 -0.63
CA LEU A 53 -5.58 -0.32 -2.02
C LEU A 53 -6.40 -1.55 -2.43
N VAL A 54 -7.05 -1.47 -3.58
CA VAL A 54 -7.93 -2.54 -4.09
C VAL A 54 -7.82 -2.66 -5.61
N GLY A 55 -8.10 -3.85 -6.13
CA GLY A 55 -8.39 -4.05 -7.55
C GLY A 55 -9.89 -4.18 -7.79
N GLU A 56 -10.37 -3.72 -8.95
CA GLU A 56 -11.73 -3.98 -9.39
C GLU A 56 -11.73 -5.07 -10.48
N GLY A 57 -12.65 -6.02 -10.38
CA GLY A 57 -12.71 -7.19 -11.27
C GLY A 57 -12.03 -8.43 -10.68
N ALA A 58 -11.50 -9.29 -11.54
CA ALA A 58 -11.08 -10.64 -11.16
C ALA A 58 -9.77 -10.71 -10.35
N ASN A 59 -8.97 -9.64 -10.37
CA ASN A 59 -7.63 -9.60 -9.76
C ASN A 59 -7.42 -8.32 -8.96
N PHE A 60 -6.39 -8.31 -8.13
CA PHE A 60 -5.88 -7.09 -7.53
C PHE A 60 -5.26 -6.18 -8.59
N CYS A 61 -4.26 -6.68 -9.33
CA CYS A 61 -3.65 -6.00 -10.46
C CYS A 61 -2.77 -7.00 -11.24
N ALA A 62 -3.12 -7.25 -12.50
CA ALA A 62 -2.41 -8.17 -13.38
C ALA A 62 -1.17 -7.54 -14.08
N GLY A 63 -0.79 -6.33 -13.69
CA GLY A 63 0.36 -5.61 -14.23
C GLY A 63 -0.02 -4.58 -15.29
N GLY A 64 0.90 -4.26 -16.18
CA GLY A 64 0.67 -3.26 -17.23
C GLY A 64 -0.25 -3.74 -18.37
N ASN A 65 -0.88 -2.81 -19.08
CA ASN A 65 -1.68 -3.13 -20.27
C ASN A 65 -0.78 -3.48 -21.47
N VAL A 66 -0.37 -4.75 -21.55
CA VAL A 66 0.55 -5.26 -22.59
C VAL A 66 0.03 -5.05 -24.02
N ARG A 67 -1.31 -5.02 -24.22
CA ARG A 67 -1.90 -4.70 -25.53
C ARG A 67 -1.68 -3.24 -25.90
N GLY A 68 -1.83 -2.34 -24.92
CA GLY A 68 -1.48 -0.92 -25.07
C GLY A 68 0.00 -0.74 -25.41
N PHE A 69 0.89 -1.48 -24.73
CA PHE A 69 2.33 -1.41 -24.99
C PHE A 69 2.69 -1.85 -26.41
N ALA A 70 2.07 -2.92 -26.90
CA ALA A 70 2.30 -3.42 -28.25
C ALA A 70 1.82 -2.46 -29.34
N ALA A 71 0.76 -1.68 -29.06
CA ALA A 71 0.11 -0.75 -29.97
C ALA A 71 0.74 0.66 -30.01
N ALA A 72 1.63 1.00 -29.06
CA ALA A 72 2.32 2.28 -29.03
C ALA A 72 3.28 2.43 -30.24
N GLU A 73 3.26 3.60 -30.87
CA GLU A 73 4.14 3.95 -31.98
C GLU A 73 5.61 3.98 -31.53
N ASP A 74 5.89 4.73 -30.45
CA ASP A 74 7.16 4.66 -29.72
C ASP A 74 6.94 3.94 -28.38
N ARG A 75 7.27 2.65 -28.35
CA ARG A 75 7.14 1.82 -27.15
C ARG A 75 8.05 2.30 -26.02
N SER A 76 9.24 2.80 -26.34
CA SER A 76 10.22 3.21 -25.33
C SER A 76 9.74 4.46 -24.60
N ALA A 77 9.32 5.49 -25.35
CA ALA A 77 8.77 6.71 -24.76
C ALA A 77 7.48 6.41 -23.98
N HIS A 78 6.57 5.61 -24.54
CA HIS A 78 5.33 5.24 -23.87
C HIS A 78 5.55 4.53 -22.54
N LEU A 79 6.46 3.55 -22.48
CA LEU A 79 6.76 2.86 -21.23
C LEU A 79 7.52 3.72 -20.23
N PHE A 80 8.37 4.63 -20.70
CA PHE A 80 9.03 5.58 -19.83
C PHE A 80 8.01 6.46 -19.09
N ASP A 81 6.99 6.96 -19.80
CA ASP A 81 5.93 7.79 -19.21
C ASP A 81 5.06 7.00 -18.23
N ILE A 82 4.65 5.77 -18.60
CA ILE A 82 3.88 4.90 -17.69
C ILE A 82 4.68 4.55 -16.44
N ALA A 83 5.94 4.20 -16.59
CA ALA A 83 6.81 3.88 -15.46
C ALA A 83 6.97 5.09 -14.52
N ASN A 84 7.15 6.30 -15.06
CA ASN A 84 7.25 7.51 -14.23
C ASN A 84 5.95 7.83 -13.49
N LEU A 85 4.79 7.72 -14.15
CA LEU A 85 3.50 7.89 -13.48
C LEU A 85 3.32 6.87 -12.36
N PHE A 86 3.68 5.61 -12.62
CA PHE A 86 3.62 4.56 -11.60
C PHE A 86 4.59 4.83 -10.44
N HIS A 87 5.81 5.27 -10.74
CA HIS A 87 6.79 5.63 -9.71
C HIS A 87 6.35 6.83 -8.87
N ASP A 88 5.68 7.81 -9.45
CA ASP A 88 5.12 8.93 -8.69
C ASP A 88 4.01 8.50 -7.73
N PHE A 89 3.20 7.51 -8.12
CA PHE A 89 2.24 6.88 -7.23
C PHE A 89 2.93 6.12 -6.09
N ILE A 90 3.96 5.32 -6.39
CA ILE A 90 4.74 4.63 -5.35
C ILE A 90 5.42 5.62 -4.40
N ARG A 91 5.98 6.73 -4.89
CA ARG A 91 6.55 7.79 -4.03
C ARG A 91 5.49 8.46 -3.16
N ALA A 92 4.28 8.65 -3.69
CA ALA A 92 3.18 9.21 -2.91
C ALA A 92 2.70 8.25 -1.81
N LEU A 93 2.71 6.93 -2.07
CA LEU A 93 2.45 5.91 -1.05
C LEU A 93 3.55 5.87 0.01
N ASP A 94 4.83 5.88 -0.38
CA ASP A 94 5.95 5.85 0.56
C ASP A 94 5.97 7.10 1.48
N ALA A 95 5.55 8.25 0.96
CA ALA A 95 5.53 9.52 1.69
C ALA A 95 4.28 9.73 2.58
N ILE A 96 3.22 8.93 2.42
CA ILE A 96 1.99 9.13 3.19
C ILE A 96 2.25 8.84 4.68
N ALA A 97 1.65 9.64 5.56
CA ALA A 97 1.87 9.52 7.01
C ALA A 97 0.92 8.51 7.69
N VAL A 98 0.10 7.79 6.93
CA VAL A 98 -0.89 6.85 7.48
C VAL A 98 -0.67 5.43 6.95
N PRO A 99 -1.08 4.39 7.70
CA PRO A 99 -0.92 3.02 7.25
C PRO A 99 -1.62 2.72 5.91
N VAL A 100 -0.96 1.93 5.08
CA VAL A 100 -1.44 1.45 3.77
C VAL A 100 -1.84 -0.02 3.87
N VAL A 101 -3.13 -0.30 3.64
CA VAL A 101 -3.68 -1.67 3.61
C VAL A 101 -4.00 -2.06 2.17
N ALA A 102 -3.73 -3.31 1.79
CA ALA A 102 -4.06 -3.85 0.46
C ALA A 102 -4.98 -5.08 0.55
N ALA A 103 -6.00 -5.11 -0.30
CA ALA A 103 -6.91 -6.24 -0.48
C ALA A 103 -6.54 -7.02 -1.75
N VAL A 104 -5.68 -8.03 -1.61
CA VAL A 104 -4.98 -8.69 -2.73
C VAL A 104 -5.67 -10.00 -3.11
N HIS A 105 -6.71 -9.95 -3.94
CA HIS A 105 -7.37 -11.13 -4.51
C HIS A 105 -6.82 -11.51 -5.89
N GLY A 106 -6.98 -12.78 -6.28
CA GLY A 106 -6.57 -13.25 -7.61
C GLY A 106 -5.09 -12.99 -7.89
N TRP A 107 -4.77 -12.34 -9.00
CA TRP A 107 -3.39 -12.03 -9.37
C TRP A 107 -2.90 -10.65 -8.89
N ALA A 108 -1.70 -10.63 -8.32
CA ALA A 108 -0.83 -9.46 -8.22
C ALA A 108 0.44 -9.74 -9.03
N ALA A 109 0.50 -9.23 -10.26
CA ALA A 109 1.57 -9.53 -11.22
C ALA A 109 2.23 -8.24 -11.72
N GLY A 110 3.56 -8.24 -11.92
CA GLY A 110 4.26 -7.04 -12.40
C GLY A 110 4.07 -5.86 -11.46
N ALA A 111 3.57 -4.75 -11.99
CA ALA A 111 3.21 -3.57 -11.22
C ALA A 111 2.26 -3.89 -10.04
N GLY A 112 1.39 -4.90 -10.17
CA GLY A 112 0.53 -5.34 -9.08
C GLY A 112 1.32 -5.91 -7.89
N MET A 113 2.32 -6.74 -8.15
CA MET A 113 3.23 -7.23 -7.11
C MET A 113 4.10 -6.09 -6.55
N SER A 114 4.55 -5.16 -7.40
CA SER A 114 5.27 -3.96 -6.94
C SER A 114 4.45 -3.15 -5.95
N ILE A 115 3.15 -2.95 -6.18
CA ILE A 115 2.26 -2.26 -5.24
C ILE A 115 2.13 -3.03 -3.92
N VAL A 116 1.96 -4.36 -3.96
CA VAL A 116 1.86 -5.18 -2.73
C VAL A 116 3.09 -5.01 -1.84
N LEU A 117 4.29 -4.89 -2.43
CA LEU A 117 5.54 -4.69 -1.70
C LEU A 117 5.60 -3.37 -0.91
N HIS A 118 4.76 -2.38 -1.25
CA HIS A 118 4.69 -1.09 -0.58
C HIS A 118 3.45 -0.93 0.31
N ALA A 119 2.70 -2.01 0.54
CA ALA A 119 1.63 -2.02 1.54
C ALA A 119 2.18 -2.44 2.91
N ASP A 120 1.77 -1.75 3.98
CA ASP A 120 2.10 -2.14 5.35
C ASP A 120 1.40 -3.44 5.75
N ILE A 121 0.16 -3.60 5.30
CA ILE A 121 -0.66 -4.78 5.58
C ILE A 121 -1.35 -5.25 4.30
N ALA A 122 -1.00 -6.45 3.84
CA ALA A 122 -1.62 -7.06 2.66
C ALA A 122 -2.43 -8.31 3.04
N PHE A 123 -3.74 -8.24 2.82
CA PHE A 123 -4.66 -9.37 2.94
C PHE A 123 -4.73 -10.13 1.62
N ALA A 124 -4.68 -11.45 1.70
CA ALA A 124 -4.84 -12.35 0.57
C ALA A 124 -5.82 -13.47 0.92
N GLY A 125 -6.27 -14.22 -0.08
CA GLY A 125 -6.97 -15.48 0.12
C GLY A 125 -6.21 -16.64 -0.51
N PRO A 126 -6.63 -17.90 -0.29
CA PRO A 126 -5.96 -19.07 -0.84
C PRO A 126 -5.79 -19.03 -2.36
N GLY A 127 -6.70 -18.34 -3.08
CA GLY A 127 -6.63 -18.17 -4.53
C GLY A 127 -5.59 -17.15 -4.99
N THR A 128 -5.04 -16.33 -4.09
CA THR A 128 -4.12 -15.25 -4.44
C THR A 128 -2.77 -15.77 -4.94
N LYS A 129 -2.26 -15.15 -6.00
CA LYS A 129 -0.96 -15.46 -6.61
C LYS A 129 -0.17 -14.19 -6.89
N LEU A 130 1.10 -14.20 -6.49
CA LEU A 130 2.05 -13.13 -6.80
C LEU A 130 3.02 -13.60 -7.88
N ARG A 131 3.46 -12.67 -8.74
CA ARG A 131 4.46 -12.96 -9.78
C ARG A 131 5.20 -11.68 -10.21
N ALA A 132 6.51 -11.77 -10.42
CA ALA A 132 7.27 -10.65 -10.95
C ALA A 132 6.77 -10.24 -12.35
N ALA A 133 6.45 -11.19 -13.22
CA ALA A 133 5.84 -11.09 -14.55
C ALA A 133 6.60 -10.28 -15.63
N TYR A 134 7.52 -9.38 -15.26
CA TYR A 134 8.33 -8.62 -16.22
C TYR A 134 9.17 -9.53 -17.16
N PRO A 135 9.86 -10.59 -16.68
CA PRO A 135 10.67 -11.43 -17.57
C PRO A 135 9.84 -12.17 -18.61
N SER A 136 8.59 -12.52 -18.32
CA SER A 136 7.68 -13.18 -19.28
C SER A 136 7.41 -12.35 -20.54
N ILE A 137 7.61 -11.03 -20.48
CA ILE A 137 7.50 -10.12 -21.63
C ILE A 137 8.84 -9.48 -22.01
N GLY A 138 9.95 -9.97 -21.47
CA GLY A 138 11.30 -9.48 -21.75
C GLY A 138 11.64 -8.15 -21.09
N PHE A 139 10.93 -7.74 -20.04
CA PHE A 139 11.13 -6.47 -19.34
C PHE A 139 11.89 -6.64 -18.03
N THR A 140 12.43 -5.53 -17.53
CA THR A 140 12.97 -5.40 -16.18
C THR A 140 11.89 -4.95 -15.20
N PRO A 141 12.03 -5.25 -13.89
CA PRO A 141 11.10 -4.72 -12.88
C PRO A 141 11.10 -3.19 -12.78
N ASP A 142 9.92 -2.62 -12.49
CA ASP A 142 9.69 -1.22 -12.13
C ASP A 142 8.90 -1.13 -10.80
N GLY A 143 8.40 0.04 -10.43
CA GLY A 143 7.59 0.21 -9.20
C GLY A 143 8.37 -0.01 -7.90
N GLY A 144 9.70 0.07 -7.94
CA GLY A 144 10.55 -0.20 -6.79
C GLY A 144 10.74 -1.67 -6.42
N MET A 145 10.21 -2.63 -7.18
CA MET A 145 10.34 -4.07 -6.87
C MET A 145 11.80 -4.51 -6.66
N SER A 146 12.71 -4.06 -7.53
CA SER A 146 14.14 -4.39 -7.44
C SER A 146 14.84 -3.74 -6.24
N TRP A 147 14.19 -2.79 -5.56
CA TRP A 147 14.64 -2.18 -4.31
C TRP A 147 13.99 -2.85 -3.10
N THR A 148 12.67 -3.04 -3.11
CA THR A 148 11.89 -3.51 -1.95
C THR A 148 12.00 -5.02 -1.77
N LEU A 149 11.84 -5.82 -2.83
CA LEU A 149 11.85 -7.27 -2.73
C LEU A 149 13.12 -7.83 -2.05
N PRO A 150 14.36 -7.45 -2.43
CA PRO A 150 15.56 -7.95 -1.74
C PRO A 150 15.66 -7.54 -0.28
N ARG A 151 14.98 -6.46 0.15
CA ARG A 151 14.92 -6.05 1.56
C ARG A 151 13.93 -6.89 2.36
N VAL A 152 12.88 -7.39 1.72
CA VAL A 152 11.90 -8.27 2.35
C VAL A 152 12.40 -9.72 2.42
N VAL A 153 12.84 -10.29 1.29
CA VAL A 153 13.12 -11.74 1.19
C VAL A 153 14.62 -12.08 1.17
N GLY A 154 15.48 -11.07 1.20
CA GLY A 154 16.92 -11.21 0.99
C GLY A 154 17.30 -11.29 -0.49
N LEU A 155 18.53 -10.86 -0.80
CA LEU A 155 19.01 -10.67 -2.17
C LEU A 155 19.00 -11.95 -3.02
N ALA A 156 19.36 -13.10 -2.44
CA ALA A 156 19.39 -14.37 -3.17
C ALA A 156 18.00 -14.81 -3.61
N ARG A 157 17.02 -14.78 -2.70
CA ARG A 157 15.63 -15.13 -2.98
C ARG A 157 14.99 -14.16 -3.96
N ALA A 158 15.25 -12.85 -3.82
CA ALA A 158 14.74 -11.86 -4.75
C ALA A 158 15.22 -12.11 -6.19
N ARG A 159 16.52 -12.46 -6.38
CA ARG A 159 17.06 -12.83 -7.69
C ARG A 159 16.39 -14.07 -8.25
N GLU A 160 16.25 -15.12 -7.44
CA GLU A 160 15.55 -16.35 -7.84
C GLU A 160 14.14 -16.03 -8.33
N LEU A 161 13.33 -15.35 -7.52
CA LEU A 161 11.94 -15.03 -7.83
C LEU A 161 11.82 -14.16 -9.09
N ILE A 162 12.65 -13.12 -9.21
CA ILE A 162 12.63 -12.22 -10.38
C ILE A 162 13.13 -12.94 -11.62
N LEU A 163 14.27 -13.65 -11.58
CA LEU A 163 14.86 -14.24 -12.79
C LEU A 163 14.10 -15.46 -13.30
N THR A 164 13.56 -16.28 -12.40
CA THR A 164 12.76 -17.46 -12.77
C THR A 164 11.32 -17.10 -13.09
N ASP A 165 10.90 -15.89 -12.73
CA ASP A 165 9.52 -15.43 -12.83
C ASP A 165 8.51 -16.40 -12.19
N ALA A 166 8.91 -16.97 -11.04
CA ALA A 166 8.15 -18.00 -10.34
C ALA A 166 6.82 -17.44 -9.81
N VAL A 167 5.78 -18.28 -9.86
CA VAL A 167 4.50 -17.99 -9.20
C VAL A 167 4.64 -18.27 -7.71
N ILE A 168 4.23 -17.30 -6.90
CA ILE A 168 4.23 -17.36 -5.44
C ILE A 168 2.78 -17.55 -5.01
N SER A 169 2.47 -18.63 -4.29
CA SER A 169 1.14 -18.82 -3.69
C SER A 169 0.92 -17.87 -2.51
N ALA A 170 -0.32 -17.74 -2.05
CA ALA A 170 -0.63 -16.94 -0.87
C ALA A 170 0.14 -17.42 0.37
N GLU A 171 0.24 -18.73 0.59
CA GLU A 171 0.96 -19.32 1.73
C GLU A 171 2.45 -19.03 1.69
N GLU A 172 3.06 -19.15 0.50
CA GLU A 172 4.46 -18.77 0.32
C GLU A 172 4.63 -17.25 0.47
N GLY A 173 3.70 -16.45 -0.03
CA GLY A 173 3.72 -15.01 0.13
C GLY A 173 3.73 -14.59 1.60
N VAL A 174 2.93 -15.22 2.46
CA VAL A 174 2.98 -14.99 3.91
C VAL A 174 4.28 -15.49 4.53
N ARG A 175 4.76 -16.68 4.16
CA ARG A 175 6.02 -17.24 4.68
C ARG A 175 7.22 -16.36 4.35
N LEU A 176 7.22 -15.73 3.18
CA LEU A 176 8.25 -14.80 2.73
C LEU A 176 8.08 -13.37 3.27
N GLY A 177 6.95 -13.06 3.93
CA GLY A 177 6.65 -11.70 4.40
C GLY A 177 6.18 -10.73 3.31
N LEU A 178 5.77 -11.23 2.14
CA LEU A 178 5.19 -10.44 1.05
C LEU A 178 3.70 -10.15 1.24
N LEU A 179 3.03 -11.01 2.01
CA LEU A 179 1.63 -10.89 2.41
C LEU A 179 1.55 -10.98 3.93
N SER A 180 0.61 -10.30 4.55
CA SER A 180 0.49 -10.28 6.00
C SER A 180 -0.34 -11.45 6.51
N ARG A 181 -1.48 -11.72 5.87
CA ARG A 181 -2.47 -12.71 6.33
C ARG A 181 -3.27 -13.32 5.18
N ILE A 182 -3.69 -14.57 5.37
CA ILE A 182 -4.63 -15.28 4.50
C ILE A 182 -5.98 -15.35 5.21
N VAL A 183 -7.04 -14.96 4.51
CA VAL A 183 -8.46 -15.05 4.91
C VAL A 183 -9.26 -15.77 3.82
N GLY A 184 -10.57 -15.99 3.95
CA GLY A 184 -11.37 -16.53 2.84
C GLY A 184 -11.28 -15.63 1.59
N ASP A 185 -11.28 -16.20 0.38
CA ASP A 185 -11.20 -15.41 -0.87
C ASP A 185 -12.36 -14.38 -0.97
N ASP A 186 -13.52 -14.73 -0.43
CA ASP A 186 -14.71 -13.88 -0.31
C ASP A 186 -14.66 -12.87 0.85
N GLU A 187 -13.71 -13.03 1.78
CA GLU A 187 -13.54 -12.18 2.95
C GLU A 187 -12.46 -11.10 2.75
N ILE A 188 -11.57 -11.24 1.75
CA ILE A 188 -10.40 -10.37 1.54
C ILE A 188 -10.76 -8.89 1.63
N GLN A 189 -11.77 -8.46 0.86
CA GLN A 189 -12.19 -7.06 0.78
C GLN A 189 -12.77 -6.58 2.12
N GLY A 190 -13.58 -7.41 2.77
CA GLY A 190 -14.20 -7.08 4.06
C GLY A 190 -13.18 -6.94 5.17
N GLU A 191 -12.23 -7.87 5.26
CA GLU A 191 -11.18 -7.86 6.29
C GLU A 191 -10.18 -6.73 6.09
N ALA A 192 -9.77 -6.46 4.85
CA ALA A 192 -8.90 -5.32 4.55
C ALA A 192 -9.58 -3.99 4.92
N LEU A 193 -10.85 -3.81 4.56
CA LEU A 193 -11.62 -2.61 4.93
C LEU A 193 -11.82 -2.51 6.45
N ARG A 194 -12.11 -3.63 7.12
CA ARG A 194 -12.26 -3.66 8.59
C ARG A 194 -10.97 -3.20 9.27
N ILE A 195 -9.81 -3.66 8.81
CA ILE A 195 -8.51 -3.24 9.36
C ILE A 195 -8.21 -1.79 9.00
N ALA A 196 -8.43 -1.35 7.77
CA ALA A 196 -8.25 0.05 7.38
C ALA A 196 -9.10 0.99 8.25
N ARG A 197 -10.38 0.67 8.47
CA ARG A 197 -11.26 1.41 9.39
C ARG A 197 -10.76 1.38 10.83
N THR A 198 -10.24 0.25 11.30
CA THR A 198 -9.67 0.14 12.66
C THR A 198 -8.48 1.07 12.81
N LEU A 199 -7.60 1.13 11.81
CA LEU A 199 -6.43 2.01 11.81
C LEU A 199 -6.84 3.49 11.70
N ALA A 200 -7.82 3.79 10.85
CA ALA A 200 -8.34 5.14 10.65
C ALA A 200 -8.96 5.75 11.91
N HIS A 201 -9.52 4.92 12.80
CA HIS A 201 -10.11 5.33 14.08
C HIS A 201 -9.22 4.98 15.28
N GLY A 202 -7.95 4.63 15.06
CA GLY A 202 -6.99 4.41 16.13
C GLY A 202 -6.26 5.68 16.55
N PRO A 203 -5.16 5.58 17.32
CA PRO A 203 -4.29 6.70 17.63
C PRO A 203 -3.44 7.08 16.40
N THR A 204 -4.06 7.71 15.40
CA THR A 204 -3.46 7.99 14.08
C THR A 204 -2.14 8.77 14.15
N ALA A 205 -2.01 9.70 15.10
CA ALA A 205 -0.74 10.41 15.33
C ALA A 205 0.40 9.47 15.76
N ALA A 206 0.10 8.47 16.59
CA ALA A 206 1.07 7.45 16.97
C ALA A 206 1.41 6.53 15.78
N TYR A 207 0.42 6.15 14.97
CA TYR A 207 0.65 5.38 13.75
C TYR A 207 1.53 6.13 12.74
N ALA A 208 1.33 7.44 12.57
CA ALA A 208 2.21 8.27 11.74
C ALA A 208 3.65 8.30 12.26
N GLY A 209 3.83 8.38 13.59
CA GLY A 209 5.13 8.24 14.23
C GLY A 209 5.79 6.88 13.96
N ILE A 210 5.04 5.80 14.12
CA ILE A 210 5.50 4.42 13.86
C ILE A 210 5.91 4.26 12.40
N HIS A 211 5.05 4.65 11.45
CA HIS A 211 5.30 4.52 10.02
C HIS A 211 6.61 5.24 9.63
N ARG A 212 6.77 6.50 10.08
CA ARG A 212 7.99 7.28 9.85
C ARG A 212 9.24 6.64 10.46
N LEU A 213 9.16 6.17 11.72
CA LEU A 213 10.29 5.52 12.39
C LEU A 213 10.74 4.24 11.67
N VAL A 214 9.79 3.43 11.20
CA VAL A 214 10.07 2.17 10.50
C VAL A 214 10.66 2.45 9.11
N ASN A 215 10.06 3.33 8.32
CA ASN A 215 10.52 3.58 6.95
C ASN A 215 11.90 4.25 6.90
N GLU A 216 12.19 5.15 7.85
CA GLU A 216 13.50 5.81 7.91
C GLU A 216 14.60 4.95 8.56
N SER A 217 14.26 3.80 9.18
CA SER A 217 15.25 3.00 9.93
C SER A 217 16.37 2.46 9.04
N VAL A 218 16.10 2.23 7.75
CA VAL A 218 17.08 1.73 6.77
C VAL A 218 18.12 2.78 6.38
N HIS A 219 17.91 4.04 6.74
CA HIS A 219 18.77 5.17 6.45
C HIS A 219 19.55 5.69 7.66
N ARG A 220 19.30 5.11 8.85
CA ARG A 220 19.89 5.53 10.11
C ARG A 220 20.79 4.45 10.69
N SER A 221 21.84 4.87 11.39
CA SER A 221 22.52 4.00 12.35
C SER A 221 21.59 3.70 13.54
N LEU A 222 21.90 2.65 14.31
CA LEU A 222 21.12 2.31 15.50
C LEU A 222 21.05 3.48 16.51
N SER A 223 22.15 4.24 16.67
CA SER A 223 22.17 5.40 17.57
C SER A 223 21.22 6.49 17.10
N GLU A 224 21.30 6.87 15.83
CA GLU A 224 20.40 7.89 15.25
C GLU A 224 18.94 7.45 15.29
N GLN A 225 18.68 6.15 15.13
CA GLN A 225 17.33 5.61 15.25
C GLN A 225 16.79 5.71 16.68
N MET A 226 17.58 5.37 17.71
CA MET A 226 17.15 5.51 19.11
C MET A 226 16.90 6.98 19.50
N ASP A 227 17.71 7.91 18.98
CA ASP A 227 17.49 9.34 19.17
C ASP A 227 16.16 9.79 18.53
N ALA A 228 15.87 9.32 17.31
CA ALA A 228 14.60 9.58 16.64
C ALA A 228 13.41 8.94 17.38
N GLU A 229 13.56 7.74 17.92
CA GLU A 229 12.56 7.05 18.73
C GLU A 229 12.25 7.83 20.00
N ALA A 230 13.27 8.28 20.74
CA ALA A 230 13.11 9.07 21.96
C ALA A 230 12.36 10.38 21.69
N ALA A 231 12.70 11.08 20.61
CA ALA A 231 11.98 12.28 20.20
C ALA A 231 10.52 11.98 19.82
N SER A 232 10.28 10.92 19.05
CA SER A 232 8.95 10.57 18.57
C SER A 232 8.02 10.09 19.69
N ILE A 233 8.49 9.24 20.61
CA ILE A 233 7.66 8.75 21.73
C ILE A 233 7.37 9.86 22.74
N SER A 234 8.33 10.75 23.00
CA SER A 234 8.14 11.93 23.84
C SER A 234 7.09 12.87 23.26
N ALA A 235 7.17 13.18 21.96
CA ALA A 235 6.18 14.00 21.27
C ALA A 235 4.79 13.34 21.27
N ALA A 236 4.70 12.02 21.08
CA ALA A 236 3.43 11.30 21.12
C ALA A 236 2.76 11.37 22.50
N SER A 237 3.55 11.35 23.58
CA SER A 237 3.06 11.34 24.97
C SER A 237 2.26 12.58 25.36
N THR A 238 2.45 13.71 24.67
CA THR A 238 1.77 14.98 24.95
C THR A 238 0.59 15.24 24.00
N THR A 239 0.35 14.36 23.03
CA THR A 239 -0.82 14.46 22.15
C THR A 239 -2.11 14.08 22.90
N PRO A 240 -3.29 14.54 22.46
CA PRO A 240 -4.57 14.14 23.07
C PRO A 240 -4.76 12.63 23.13
N THR A 241 -4.38 11.90 22.07
CA THR A 241 -4.47 10.43 22.02
C THR A 241 -3.40 9.76 22.90
N GLY A 242 -2.22 10.36 23.04
CA GLY A 242 -1.18 9.87 23.95
C GLY A 242 -1.61 9.92 25.42
N ILE A 243 -2.13 11.06 25.86
CA ILE A 243 -2.66 11.26 27.21
C ILE A 243 -3.83 10.30 27.47
N GLU A 244 -4.82 10.30 26.58
CA GLU A 244 -5.99 9.44 26.66
C GLU A 244 -5.63 7.95 26.72
N GLY A 245 -4.66 7.51 25.92
CA GLY A 245 -4.22 6.12 25.92
C GLY A 245 -3.65 5.67 27.27
N VAL A 246 -2.86 6.53 27.92
CA VAL A 246 -2.30 6.27 29.25
C VAL A 246 -3.40 6.27 30.31
N ASP A 247 -4.23 7.31 30.33
CA ASP A 247 -5.30 7.46 31.34
C ASP A 247 -6.33 6.32 31.24
N ALA A 248 -6.78 5.99 30.02
CA ALA A 248 -7.71 4.89 29.79
C ALA A 248 -7.15 3.54 30.26
N PHE A 249 -5.85 3.30 30.06
CA PHE A 249 -5.19 2.08 30.50
C PHE A 249 -5.15 1.98 32.03
N VAL A 250 -4.76 3.06 32.72
CA VAL A 250 -4.74 3.13 34.19
C VAL A 250 -6.14 2.93 34.77
N GLU A 251 -7.15 3.51 34.13
CA GLU A 251 -8.56 3.43 34.54
C GLU A 251 -9.26 2.12 34.10
N LYS A 252 -8.58 1.26 33.35
CA LYS A 252 -9.12 0.00 32.79
C LYS A 252 -10.38 0.20 31.95
N ARG A 253 -10.44 1.28 31.19
CA ARG A 253 -11.50 1.58 30.22
C ARG A 253 -10.98 1.49 28.80
N ARG A 254 -11.90 1.49 27.82
CA ARG A 254 -11.51 1.62 26.42
C ARG A 254 -11.11 3.08 26.15
N PRO A 255 -10.01 3.31 25.42
CA PRO A 255 -9.61 4.66 25.03
C PRO A 255 -10.55 5.23 23.96
N ASP A 256 -10.76 6.56 24.00
CA ASP A 256 -11.47 7.36 23.01
C ASP A 256 -10.48 8.05 22.06
N TRP A 257 -10.25 7.42 20.91
CA TRP A 257 -9.32 7.95 19.91
C TRP A 257 -9.86 9.16 19.13
N SER A 258 -11.14 9.50 19.26
CA SER A 258 -11.74 10.65 18.55
C SER A 258 -11.14 11.99 18.98
N LEU A 259 -10.52 12.04 20.17
CA LEU A 259 -9.82 13.21 20.71
C LEU A 259 -8.66 13.70 19.82
N GLY A 260 -8.08 12.83 18.98
CA GLY A 260 -7.04 13.21 18.03
C GLY A 260 -7.56 13.97 16.80
N ALA A 261 -8.75 13.61 16.31
CA ALA A 261 -9.35 14.23 15.12
C ALA A 261 -9.83 15.67 15.40
N ASN A 262 -10.35 15.92 16.61
CA ASN A 262 -10.89 17.22 17.00
C ASN A 262 -9.81 18.29 17.26
N ALA A 263 -8.57 17.88 17.55
CA ALA A 263 -7.44 18.80 17.80
C ALA A 263 -6.77 19.31 16.51
N ALA A 264 -6.92 18.60 15.38
CA ALA A 264 -6.40 19.02 14.07
C ALA A 264 -7.28 20.07 13.37
N GLN A 265 -8.45 20.39 13.93
CA GLN A 265 -9.42 21.36 13.40
C GLN A 265 -9.39 22.71 14.15
N GLN A 266 -8.46 22.90 15.10
CA GLN A 266 -8.23 24.12 15.88
C GLN A 266 -6.82 24.65 15.64
#